data_AF-A0A560WDY2-F1
#
_entry.id   AF-A0A560WDY2-F1
#
_cell.length_a   1.000
_cell.length_b   1.000
_cell.length_c   1.000
_cell.angle_alpha   90.00
_cell.angle_beta   90.00
_cell.angle_gamma   90.00
#
_symmetry.space_group_name_H-M   'P 1'
#
loop_
_entity.id
_entity.type
_entity.pdbx_description
1 polymer ?
#
loop_
_entity_poly.entity_id
_entity_poly.type
_entity_poly.pdbx_seq_one_letter_code
_entity_poly.pdbx_strand_id
1 'polypeptide(L)'
;MSTSTDRFQQTDATHDTELLEEHARRDSLASRSAARLVGHPARGESERTVGQLVADASHDVSALVRSEIQLAKSEVTSGLKVGGKGAGLLGGAAFLGLLGLIFLLHTLAHTIDVWLPLWAGYLIVTVILLVIAGVLGMLGAKALKKAKPMPEKAIRNAQQTVEAIKPGH
;
A
#
# COMPACT_ATOMS: atom_id res chain seq x y z
N MET A 1 -57.56 -21.47 21.42
CA MET A 1 -57.76 -22.14 22.73
C MET A 1 -56.68 -23.20 22.85
N SER A 2 -55.91 -23.16 23.93
CA SER A 2 -54.82 -24.09 24.35
C SER A 2 -53.54 -24.17 23.51
N THR A 3 -52.51 -23.42 23.91
CA THR A 3 -51.09 -23.85 23.90
C THR A 3 -50.24 -22.87 24.75
N SER A 4 -50.38 -22.90 26.07
CA SER A 4 -49.54 -22.09 26.98
C SER A 4 -49.33 -22.76 28.34
N THR A 5 -48.91 -24.03 28.35
CA THR A 5 -48.61 -24.73 29.61
C THR A 5 -47.29 -25.53 29.60
N ASP A 6 -46.59 -25.66 28.47
CA ASP A 6 -45.48 -26.63 28.36
C ASP A 6 -44.08 -26.05 28.59
N ARG A 7 -43.96 -24.73 28.85
CA ARG A 7 -42.64 -24.07 28.97
C ARG A 7 -42.00 -24.22 30.36
N PHE A 8 -42.77 -24.60 31.38
CA PHE A 8 -42.28 -24.65 32.77
C PHE A 8 -41.63 -25.97 33.18
N GLN A 9 -41.76 -27.04 32.38
CA GLN A 9 -41.14 -28.34 32.69
C GLN A 9 -39.77 -28.54 32.01
N GLN A 10 -39.47 -27.76 30.96
CA GLN A 10 -38.24 -27.90 30.18
C GLN A 10 -37.01 -27.23 30.84
N THR A 11 -37.21 -26.27 31.76
CA THR A 11 -36.11 -25.49 32.36
C THR A 11 -35.44 -26.17 33.54
N ASP A 12 -36.03 -27.23 34.11
CA ASP A 12 -35.52 -27.88 35.33
C ASP A 12 -34.39 -28.87 35.01
N ALA A 13 -34.54 -29.65 33.93
CA ALA A 13 -33.56 -30.67 33.55
C ALA A 13 -32.22 -30.12 33.04
N THR A 14 -32.17 -28.85 32.61
CA THR A 14 -30.96 -28.22 32.07
C THR A 14 -30.07 -27.62 33.15
N HIS A 15 -30.64 -27.19 34.29
CA HIS A 15 -29.87 -26.66 35.41
C HIS A 15 -29.07 -27.76 36.12
N ASP A 16 -29.65 -28.95 36.30
CA ASP A 16 -28.95 -30.07 36.95
C ASP A 16 -27.73 -30.56 36.14
N THR A 17 -27.81 -30.52 34.81
CA THR A 17 -26.67 -30.89 33.95
C THR A 17 -25.52 -29.89 34.01
N GLU A 18 -25.80 -28.58 34.12
CA GLU A 18 -24.75 -27.57 34.26
C GLU A 18 -24.05 -27.66 35.61
N LEU A 19 -24.78 -27.97 36.69
CA LEU A 19 -24.20 -28.13 38.01
C LEU A 19 -23.27 -29.35 38.09
N LEU A 20 -23.61 -30.46 37.42
CA LEU A 20 -22.75 -31.64 37.36
C LEU A 20 -21.49 -31.40 36.52
N GLU A 21 -21.60 -30.67 35.40
CA GLU A 21 -20.44 -30.29 34.59
C GLU A 21 -19.52 -29.29 35.28
N GLU A 22 -20.07 -28.34 36.05
CA GLU A 22 -19.28 -27.36 36.79
C GLU A 22 -18.47 -28.05 37.91
N HIS A 23 -19.05 -29.02 38.61
CA HIS A 23 -18.33 -29.82 39.61
C HIS A 23 -17.23 -30.67 38.96
N ALA A 24 -17.53 -31.34 37.85
CA ALA A 24 -16.52 -32.10 37.10
C ALA A 24 -15.38 -31.20 36.58
N ARG A 25 -15.69 -29.98 36.12
CA ARG A 25 -14.67 -28.99 35.74
C ARG A 25 -13.86 -28.51 36.93
N ARG A 26 -14.48 -28.22 38.07
CA ARG A 26 -13.80 -27.76 39.30
C ARG A 26 -12.78 -28.79 39.78
N ASP A 27 -13.14 -30.06 39.79
CA ASP A 27 -12.24 -31.15 40.21
C ASP A 27 -11.08 -31.34 39.22
N SER A 28 -11.35 -31.18 37.91
CA SER A 28 -10.32 -31.23 36.88
C SER A 28 -9.31 -30.07 36.96
N LEU A 29 -9.76 -28.88 37.36
CA LEU A 29 -8.92 -27.69 37.54
C LEU A 29 -8.06 -27.81 38.81
N ALA A 30 -8.61 -28.37 39.89
CA ALA A 30 -7.87 -28.66 41.11
C ALA A 30 -6.77 -29.71 40.86
N SER A 31 -7.09 -30.79 40.14
CA SER A 31 -6.12 -31.85 39.81
C SER A 31 -5.03 -31.37 38.82
N ARG A 32 -5.40 -30.54 37.85
CA ARG A 32 -4.43 -29.88 36.94
C ARG A 32 -3.50 -28.90 37.66
N SER A 33 -3.99 -28.27 38.72
CA SER A 33 -3.19 -27.37 39.56
C SER A 33 -2.22 -28.16 40.44
N ALA A 34 -2.67 -29.28 41.01
CA ALA A 34 -1.82 -30.20 41.79
C ALA A 34 -0.74 -30.89 40.94
N ALA A 35 -1.06 -31.31 39.71
CA ALA A 35 -0.11 -31.91 38.78
C ALA A 35 0.97 -30.92 38.28
N ARG A 36 0.69 -29.60 38.32
CA ARG A 36 1.69 -28.56 38.04
C ARG A 36 2.69 -28.33 39.18
N LEU A 37 2.37 -28.78 40.38
CA LEU A 37 3.20 -28.63 41.59
C LEU A 37 4.10 -29.86 41.83
N VAL A 38 3.79 -31.01 41.23
CA VAL A 38 4.69 -32.16 41.18
C VAL A 38 5.71 -31.91 40.08
N GLY A 39 6.92 -31.54 40.51
CA GLY A 39 8.00 -31.06 39.67
C GLY A 39 8.23 -31.88 38.41
N HIS A 40 8.14 -31.20 37.27
CA HIS A 40 9.07 -31.52 36.19
C HIS A 40 10.47 -31.20 36.73
N PRO A 41 11.40 -32.17 36.81
CA PRO A 41 12.79 -31.85 37.05
C PRO A 41 13.20 -30.87 35.95
N ALA A 42 13.46 -29.62 36.35
CA ALA A 42 14.03 -28.62 35.49
C ALA A 42 15.27 -29.25 34.86
N ARG A 43 15.20 -29.55 33.56
CA ARG A 43 16.39 -29.94 32.80
C ARG A 43 17.34 -28.75 32.88
N GLY A 44 18.32 -28.85 33.78
CA GLY A 44 19.42 -27.90 33.91
C GLY A 44 18.99 -26.46 34.15
N GLU A 45 18.73 -26.13 35.41
CA GLU A 45 18.98 -24.77 35.92
C GLU A 45 20.51 -24.52 35.91
N SER A 46 21.09 -24.46 34.71
CA SER A 46 22.21 -23.55 34.49
C SER A 46 21.58 -22.17 34.60
N GLU A 47 21.97 -21.36 35.58
CA GLU A 47 21.73 -19.91 35.53
C GLU A 47 21.96 -19.47 34.09
N ARG A 48 20.95 -18.85 33.46
CA ARG A 48 21.10 -18.34 32.09
C ARG A 48 22.28 -17.39 32.14
N THR A 49 23.36 -17.77 31.47
CA THR A 49 24.59 -17.00 31.57
C THR A 49 24.30 -15.61 31.00
N VAL A 50 24.99 -14.58 31.52
CA VAL A 50 24.88 -13.21 30.99
C VAL A 50 25.09 -13.20 29.46
N GLY A 51 25.91 -14.12 28.94
CA GLY A 51 26.10 -14.35 27.50
C GLY A 51 24.86 -14.83 26.75
N GLN A 52 24.02 -15.70 27.34
CA GLN A 52 22.75 -16.12 26.74
C GLN A 52 21.72 -15.00 26.72
N LEU A 53 21.65 -14.18 27.77
CA LEU A 53 20.72 -13.03 27.82
C LEU A 53 21.09 -11.95 26.80
N VAL A 54 22.38 -11.66 26.64
CA VAL A 54 22.88 -10.74 25.61
C VAL A 54 22.65 -11.29 24.20
N ALA A 55 22.83 -12.60 24.00
CA ALA A 55 22.55 -13.24 22.72
C ALA A 55 21.05 -13.18 22.35
N ASP A 56 20.16 -13.47 23.30
CA ASP A 56 18.71 -13.41 23.11
C ASP A 56 18.25 -11.96 22.81
N ALA A 57 18.73 -10.97 23.58
CA ALA A 57 18.42 -9.56 23.34
C ALA A 57 18.94 -9.07 21.97
N SER A 58 20.14 -9.51 21.56
CA SER A 58 20.70 -9.19 20.24
C SER A 58 19.87 -9.83 19.12
N HIS A 59 19.33 -11.02 19.36
CA HIS A 59 18.45 -11.71 18.43
C HIS A 59 17.12 -10.96 18.26
N ASP A 60 16.51 -10.50 19.35
CA ASP A 60 15.25 -9.76 19.33
C ASP A 60 15.40 -8.41 18.62
N VAL A 61 16.48 -7.68 18.89
CA VAL A 61 16.80 -6.43 18.18
C VAL A 61 17.03 -6.68 16.68
N SER A 62 17.74 -7.77 16.34
CA SER A 62 17.95 -8.15 14.94
C SER A 62 16.64 -8.51 14.24
N ALA A 63 15.72 -9.18 14.94
CA ALA A 63 14.40 -9.53 14.44
C ALA A 63 13.52 -8.29 14.19
N LEU A 64 13.54 -7.32 15.10
CA LEU A 64 12.87 -6.03 14.95
C LEU A 64 13.37 -5.27 13.72
N VAL A 65 14.68 -5.05 13.63
CA VAL A 65 15.31 -4.36 12.49
C VAL A 65 14.97 -5.07 11.17
N ARG A 66 15.02 -6.41 11.15
CA ARG A 66 14.65 -7.18 9.97
C ARG A 66 13.18 -6.99 9.60
N SER A 67 12.27 -6.95 10.57
CA SER A 67 10.84 -6.75 10.34
C SER A 67 10.55 -5.38 9.72
N GLU A 68 11.23 -4.34 10.20
CA GLU A 68 11.04 -2.96 9.75
C GLU A 68 11.59 -2.76 8.33
N ILE A 69 12.73 -3.40 8.01
CA ILE A 69 13.23 -3.45 6.64
C ILE A 69 12.29 -4.25 5.73
N GLN A 70 11.70 -5.36 6.20
CA GLN A 70 10.74 -6.12 5.39
C GLN A 70 9.48 -5.31 5.10
N LEU A 71 9.00 -4.55 6.08
CA LEU A 71 7.85 -3.66 5.92
C LEU A 71 8.17 -2.50 4.97
N ALA A 72 9.27 -1.79 5.17
CA ALA A 72 9.71 -0.73 4.27
C ALA A 72 9.91 -1.25 2.85
N LYS A 73 10.49 -2.46 2.70
CA LYS A 73 10.66 -3.10 1.39
C LYS A 73 9.30 -3.43 0.76
N SER A 74 8.32 -3.91 1.51
CA SER A 74 7.00 -4.26 0.98
C SER A 74 6.23 -3.01 0.56
N GLU A 75 6.32 -1.93 1.34
CA GLU A 75 5.69 -0.64 1.03
C GLU A 75 6.30 -0.01 -0.22
N VAL A 76 7.63 0.03 -0.30
CA VAL A 76 8.35 0.52 -1.50
C VAL A 76 8.03 -0.36 -2.71
N THR A 77 8.07 -1.69 -2.57
CA THR A 77 7.78 -2.61 -3.70
C THR A 77 6.33 -2.50 -4.17
N SER A 78 5.38 -2.33 -3.24
CA SER A 78 3.97 -2.10 -3.55
C SER A 78 3.76 -0.79 -4.30
N GLY A 79 4.38 0.29 -3.80
CA GLY A 79 4.38 1.60 -4.44
C GLY A 79 5.00 1.57 -5.84
N LEU A 80 6.13 0.87 -6.01
CA LEU A 80 6.78 0.68 -7.30
C LEU A 80 5.94 -0.15 -8.27
N LYS A 81 5.24 -1.18 -7.80
CA LYS A 81 4.42 -2.04 -8.66
C LYS A 81 3.20 -1.30 -9.18
N VAL A 82 2.50 -0.56 -8.31
CA VAL A 82 1.32 0.24 -8.68
C VAL A 82 1.75 1.46 -9.51
N GLY A 83 2.75 2.19 -9.05
CA GLY A 83 3.31 3.35 -9.75
C GLY A 83 3.93 2.97 -11.10
N GLY A 84 4.67 1.87 -11.16
CA GLY A 84 5.29 1.35 -12.38
C GLY A 84 4.27 0.84 -13.41
N LYS A 85 3.23 0.13 -12.97
CA LYS A 85 2.12 -0.27 -13.86
C LYS A 85 1.38 0.96 -14.39
N GLY A 86 1.10 1.94 -13.53
CA GLY A 86 0.46 3.20 -13.92
C GLY A 86 1.30 3.99 -14.93
N ALA A 87 2.59 4.16 -14.65
CA ALA A 87 3.53 4.83 -15.55
C ALA A 87 3.68 4.09 -16.89
N GLY A 88 3.74 2.75 -16.87
CA GLY A 88 3.81 1.93 -18.08
C GLY A 88 2.54 2.05 -18.93
N LEU A 89 1.35 2.01 -18.31
CA LEU A 89 0.08 2.18 -19.01
C LEU A 89 -0.07 3.60 -19.58
N LEU A 90 0.27 4.63 -18.81
CA LEU A 90 0.23 6.01 -19.31
C LEU A 90 1.27 6.25 -20.42
N GLY A 91 2.48 5.69 -20.29
CA GLY A 91 3.50 5.75 -21.33
C GLY A 91 3.05 5.05 -22.61
N GLY A 92 2.49 3.84 -22.50
CA GLY A 92 1.91 3.11 -23.63
C GLY A 92 0.73 3.85 -24.28
N ALA A 93 -0.18 4.40 -23.48
CA ALA A 93 -1.29 5.19 -23.96
C ALA A 93 -0.83 6.48 -24.65
N ALA A 94 0.17 7.17 -24.11
CA ALA A 94 0.75 8.36 -24.74
C ALA A 94 1.42 8.02 -26.07
N PHE A 95 2.17 6.90 -26.14
CA PHE A 95 2.81 6.43 -27.37
C PHE A 95 1.78 6.05 -28.44
N LEU A 96 0.80 5.22 -28.09
CA LEU A 96 -0.28 4.83 -29.01
C LEU A 96 -1.14 6.03 -29.42
N GLY A 97 -1.42 6.95 -28.50
CA GLY A 97 -2.11 8.20 -28.78
C GLY A 97 -1.34 9.07 -29.76
N LEU A 98 0.00 9.15 -29.64
CA LEU A 98 0.85 9.86 -30.60
C LEU A 98 0.82 9.21 -31.99
N LEU A 99 0.92 7.88 -32.08
CA LEU A 99 0.80 7.18 -33.36
C LEU A 99 -0.58 7.40 -33.99
N GLY A 100 -1.65 7.26 -33.20
CA GLY A 100 -3.02 7.52 -33.64
C GLY A 100 -3.21 8.96 -34.12
N LEU A 101 -2.61 9.94 -33.43
CA LEU A 101 -2.61 11.32 -33.87
C LEU A 101 -1.92 11.46 -35.23
N ILE A 102 -0.72 10.89 -35.43
CA ILE A 102 -0.01 10.94 -36.71
C ILE A 102 -0.89 10.40 -37.85
N PHE A 103 -1.49 9.22 -37.68
CA PHE A 103 -2.40 8.64 -38.68
C PHE A 103 -3.64 9.50 -38.90
N LEU A 104 -4.23 10.05 -37.84
CA LEU A 104 -5.38 10.96 -37.94
C LEU A 104 -5.05 12.19 -38.78
N LEU A 105 -3.88 12.82 -38.57
CA LEU A 105 -3.45 13.98 -39.36
C LEU A 105 -3.24 13.62 -40.83
N HIS A 106 -2.66 12.44 -41.08
CA HIS A 106 -2.48 11.91 -42.43
C HIS A 106 -3.83 11.70 -43.13
N THR A 107 -4.79 11.08 -42.45
CA THR A 107 -6.16 10.89 -42.95
C THR A 107 -6.85 12.23 -43.21
N LEU A 108 -6.69 13.22 -42.33
CA LEU A 108 -7.28 14.55 -42.50
C LEU A 108 -6.71 15.26 -43.74
N ALA A 109 -5.38 15.23 -43.90
CA ALA A 109 -4.71 15.80 -45.06
C ALA A 109 -5.16 15.12 -46.36
N HIS A 110 -5.24 13.78 -46.38
CA HIS A 110 -5.74 13.01 -47.52
C HIS A 110 -7.22 13.24 -47.81
N THR A 111 -8.04 13.54 -46.81
CA THR A 111 -9.45 13.86 -47.02
C THR A 111 -9.60 15.22 -47.72
N ILE A 112 -8.73 16.17 -47.38
CA ILE A 112 -8.68 17.50 -48.01
C ILE A 112 -8.12 17.43 -49.44
N ASP A 113 -7.28 16.42 -49.73
CA ASP A 113 -6.69 16.17 -51.06
C ASP A 113 -7.73 16.01 -52.19
N VAL A 114 -8.98 15.66 -51.83
CA VAL A 114 -10.09 15.58 -52.78
C VAL A 114 -10.41 16.94 -53.43
N TRP A 115 -10.11 18.05 -52.75
CA TRP A 115 -10.48 19.40 -53.16
C TRP A 115 -9.28 20.31 -53.45
N LEU A 116 -8.15 20.06 -52.78
CA LEU A 116 -6.90 20.84 -52.88
C LEU A 116 -5.72 19.89 -53.07
N PRO A 117 -4.57 20.34 -53.59
CA PRO A 117 -3.39 19.50 -53.64
C PRO A 117 -2.92 19.08 -52.25
N LEU A 118 -2.43 17.85 -52.11
CA LEU A 118 -2.04 17.20 -50.86
C LEU A 118 -1.20 18.08 -49.92
N TRP A 119 -0.24 18.83 -50.47
CA TRP A 119 0.62 19.74 -49.68
C TRP A 119 -0.18 20.84 -48.96
N ALA A 120 -1.25 21.34 -49.57
CA ALA A 120 -2.14 22.34 -48.96
C ALA A 120 -3.01 21.71 -47.86
N GLY A 121 -3.44 20.46 -48.05
CA GLY A 121 -4.10 19.67 -47.02
C GLY A 121 -3.26 19.54 -45.75
N TYR A 122 -1.99 19.15 -45.89
CA TYR A 122 -1.05 19.13 -44.76
C TYR A 122 -0.88 20.49 -44.10
N LEU A 123 -0.73 21.57 -44.89
CA LEU A 123 -0.57 22.92 -44.36
C LEU A 123 -1.76 23.38 -43.51
N ILE A 124 -3.00 23.15 -43.98
CA ILE A 124 -4.22 23.51 -43.24
C ILE A 124 -4.27 22.76 -41.91
N VAL A 125 -4.01 21.46 -41.93
CA VAL A 125 -3.98 20.63 -40.73
C VAL A 125 -2.91 21.12 -39.74
N THR A 126 -1.72 21.47 -40.23
CA THR A 126 -0.65 22.05 -39.40
C THR A 126 -1.08 23.36 -38.75
N VAL A 127 -1.71 24.28 -39.48
CA VAL A 127 -2.18 25.56 -38.93
C VAL A 127 -3.21 25.33 -37.82
N ILE A 128 -4.18 24.43 -38.04
CA ILE A 128 -5.19 24.07 -37.02
C ILE A 128 -4.51 23.56 -35.75
N LEU A 129 -3.52 22.66 -35.88
CA LEU A 129 -2.78 22.15 -34.73
C LEU A 129 -1.98 23.21 -34.00
N LEU A 130 -1.33 24.13 -34.71
CA LEU A 130 -0.58 25.22 -34.07
C LEU A 130 -1.50 26.15 -33.26
N VAL A 131 -2.71 26.41 -33.76
CA VAL A 131 -3.72 27.16 -33.01
C VAL A 131 -4.12 26.40 -31.73
N ILE A 132 -4.43 25.11 -31.85
CA ILE A 132 -4.80 24.26 -30.69
C ILE A 132 -3.63 24.21 -29.68
N ALA A 133 -2.41 23.94 -30.14
CA ALA A 133 -1.21 23.88 -29.31
C ALA A 133 -0.93 25.22 -28.63
N GLY A 134 -1.11 26.35 -29.32
CA GLY A 134 -0.99 27.69 -28.76
C GLY A 134 -2.00 27.93 -27.62
N VAL A 135 -3.26 27.54 -27.81
CA VAL A 135 -4.30 27.65 -26.78
C VAL A 135 -4.00 26.76 -25.59
N LEU A 136 -3.68 25.48 -25.80
CA LEU A 136 -3.34 24.55 -24.73
C LEU A 136 -2.07 25.00 -23.99
N GLY A 137 -1.04 25.44 -24.71
CA GLY A 137 0.19 25.97 -24.13
C GLY A 137 -0.07 27.20 -23.27
N MET A 138 -0.96 28.10 -23.72
CA MET A 138 -1.36 29.27 -22.93
C MET A 138 -2.14 28.88 -21.67
N LEU A 139 -3.09 27.93 -21.77
CA LEU A 139 -3.85 27.44 -20.63
C LEU A 139 -2.96 26.69 -19.63
N GLY A 140 -2.05 25.85 -20.12
CA GLY A 140 -1.05 25.15 -19.32
C GLY A 140 -0.12 26.13 -18.60
N ALA A 141 0.40 27.13 -19.31
CA ALA A 141 1.22 28.18 -18.71
C ALA A 141 0.45 28.97 -17.64
N LYS A 142 -0.83 29.27 -17.87
CA LYS A 142 -1.70 29.92 -16.86
C LYS A 142 -1.93 29.00 -15.65
N ALA A 143 -2.18 27.72 -15.87
CA ALA A 143 -2.37 26.74 -14.80
C ALA A 143 -1.10 26.58 -13.95
N LEU A 144 0.08 26.50 -14.58
CA LEU A 144 1.36 26.44 -13.89
C LEU A 144 1.67 27.72 -13.11
N LYS A 145 1.34 28.91 -13.66
CA LYS A 145 1.48 30.19 -12.95
C LYS A 145 0.52 30.31 -11.77
N LYS A 146 -0.64 29.64 -11.82
CA LYS A 146 -1.67 29.66 -10.76
C LYS A 146 -1.45 28.58 -9.70
N ALA A 147 -0.79 27.48 -10.06
CA ALA A 147 -0.23 26.56 -9.10
C ALA A 147 0.81 27.33 -8.26
N LYS A 148 0.59 27.40 -6.94
CA LYS A 148 1.47 28.10 -5.98
C LYS A 148 2.94 27.77 -6.29
N PRO A 149 3.88 28.74 -6.10
CA PRO A 149 5.29 28.48 -6.30
C PRO A 149 5.66 27.20 -5.53
N MET A 150 6.28 26.29 -6.27
CA MET A 150 6.88 25.03 -5.81
C MET A 150 7.37 25.21 -4.36
N PRO A 151 7.01 24.33 -3.41
CA PRO A 151 7.14 24.60 -1.98
C PRO A 151 8.56 25.04 -1.65
N GLU A 152 8.75 26.36 -1.49
CA GLU A 152 10.07 26.96 -1.27
C GLU A 152 10.75 26.35 -0.05
N LYS A 153 9.94 25.90 0.92
CA LYS A 153 10.40 25.15 2.09
C LYS A 153 10.99 23.78 1.73
N ALA A 154 10.38 23.04 0.80
CA ALA A 154 10.91 21.75 0.36
C ALA A 154 12.21 21.91 -0.44
N ILE A 155 12.30 22.96 -1.26
CA ILE A 155 13.54 23.28 -2.00
C ILE A 155 14.63 23.76 -1.03
N ARG A 156 14.33 24.66 -0.09
CA ARG A 156 15.29 25.12 0.93
C ARG A 156 15.80 23.97 1.80
N ASN A 157 14.91 23.09 2.26
CA ASN A 157 15.31 21.92 3.04
C ASN A 157 16.19 20.97 2.20
N ALA A 158 15.86 20.74 0.93
CA ALA A 158 16.70 19.94 0.05
C ALA A 158 18.08 20.57 -0.20
N GLN A 159 18.15 21.90 -0.36
CA GLN A 159 19.41 22.64 -0.52
C GLN A 159 20.27 22.57 0.74
N GLN A 160 19.66 22.75 1.92
CA GLN A 160 20.36 22.63 3.21
C GLN A 160 20.89 21.22 3.44
N THR A 161 20.15 20.18 3.04
CA THR A 161 20.61 18.79 3.11
C THR A 161 21.78 18.52 2.15
N VAL A 162 21.76 19.11 0.94
CA VAL A 162 22.87 18.97 -0.01
C VAL A 162 24.11 19.75 0.45
N GLU A 163 23.94 20.95 1.03
CA GLU A 163 25.04 21.71 1.65
C GLU A 163 25.65 21.00 2.85
N ALA A 164 24.82 20.37 3.70
CA ALA A 164 25.30 19.62 4.86
C ALA A 164 26.05 18.33 4.49
N ILE A 165 25.78 17.77 3.30
CA ILE A 165 26.44 16.55 2.80
C ILE A 165 27.63 16.88 1.89
N LYS A 166 27.78 18.13 1.43
CA LYS A 166 28.95 18.55 0.65
C LYS A 166 30.20 18.49 1.56
N PRO A 167 31.14 17.56 1.33
CA PRO A 167 32.33 17.46 2.16
C PRO A 167 33.17 18.72 1.95
N GLY A 168 33.38 19.48 3.04
CA GLY A 168 34.35 20.57 3.06
C GLY A 168 35.69 20.07 2.53
N HIS A 169 36.25 20.78 1.55
CA HIS A 169 37.65 20.63 1.18
C HIS A 169 38.50 21.25 2.28
#